data_AF-A0A699R4K2-F1
#
_entry.id   AF-A0A699R4K2-F1
#
_cell.length_a   1.000
_cell.length_b   1.000
_cell.length_c   1.000
_cell.angle_alpha   90.00
_cell.angle_beta   90.00
_cell.angle_gamma   90.00
#
_symmetry.space_group_name_H-M   'P 1'
#
loop_
_entity.id
_entity.type
_entity.pdbx_description
1 polymer ?
#
loop_
_entity_poly.entity_id
_entity_poly.type
_entity_poly.pdbx_seq_one_letter_code
_entity_poly.pdbx_strand_id
1 'polypeptide(L)'
;RDADWVSAMQEELDHFARLKVWRLVPRPEGKSVIKTKWIFKNKKVESSLVIRNKARLVALGYSQQEGIDYDETFAPTAFLNGILKEEVYVGQPLGFVSKKYPDHVYALDKALYGLKQAPRA
;
A
#
# COMPACT_ATOMS: atom_id res chain seq x y z
N ARG A 1 -6.91 -16.35 16.98
CA ARG A 1 -6.60 -15.54 15.79
C ARG A 1 -6.67 -14.10 16.23
N ASP A 2 -5.53 -13.45 16.26
CA ASP A 2 -5.21 -12.18 16.90
C ASP A 2 -6.07 -11.01 16.39
N ALA A 3 -7.22 -10.79 17.03
CA ALA A 3 -8.17 -9.73 16.67
C ALA A 3 -7.51 -8.33 16.63
N ASP A 4 -6.52 -8.11 17.49
CA ASP A 4 -5.78 -6.86 17.57
C ASP A 4 -4.98 -6.53 16.30
N TRP A 5 -4.49 -7.55 15.57
CA TRP A 5 -3.78 -7.32 14.30
C TRP A 5 -4.75 -6.97 13.18
N VAL A 6 -5.92 -7.61 13.13
CA VAL A 6 -6.96 -7.29 12.14
C VAL A 6 -7.47 -5.86 12.35
N SER A 7 -7.67 -5.45 13.60
CA SER A 7 -8.02 -4.05 13.93
C SER A 7 -6.97 -3.07 13.42
N ALA A 8 -5.68 -3.35 13.67
CA ALA A 8 -4.60 -2.50 13.18
C ALA A 8 -4.49 -2.44 11.65
N MET A 9 -4.85 -3.52 10.94
CA MET A 9 -4.92 -3.54 9.47
C MET A 9 -6.09 -2.70 8.97
N GLN A 10 -7.27 -2.82 9.59
CA GLN A 10 -8.44 -2.03 9.23
C GLN A 10 -8.20 -0.53 9.47
N GLU A 11 -7.59 -0.15 10.59
CA GLU A 11 -7.21 1.25 10.87
C GLU A 11 -6.35 1.86 9.76
N GLU A 12 -5.39 1.10 9.23
CA GLU A 12 -4.53 1.54 8.12
C GLU A 12 -5.32 1.68 6.81
N LEU A 13 -6.21 0.74 6.49
CA LEU A 13 -7.07 0.82 5.29
C LEU A 13 -8.05 2.00 5.36
N ASP A 14 -8.63 2.24 6.54
CA ASP A 14 -9.54 3.37 6.77
C ASP A 14 -8.80 4.70 6.61
N HIS A 15 -7.54 4.75 7.06
CA HIS A 15 -6.68 5.91 6.84
C HIS A 15 -6.44 6.15 5.34
N PHE A 16 -6.14 5.12 4.56
CA PHE A 16 -5.99 5.24 3.10
C PHE A 16 -7.29 5.65 2.40
N ALA A 17 -8.43 5.13 2.82
CA ALA A 17 -9.74 5.52 2.32
C ALA A 17 -10.03 7.00 2.59
N ARG A 18 -9.79 7.46 3.84
CA ARG A 18 -9.93 8.86 4.23
C ARG A 18 -9.04 9.80 3.43
N LEU A 19 -7.80 9.39 3.19
CA LEU A 19 -6.83 10.16 2.41
C LEU A 19 -7.04 10.03 0.91
N LYS A 20 -7.98 9.21 0.45
CA LYS A 20 -8.21 8.90 -0.98
C LYS A 20 -6.90 8.50 -1.65
N VAL A 21 -6.17 7.57 -1.04
CA VAL A 21 -4.89 7.07 -1.58
C VAL A 21 -5.12 6.21 -2.81
N TRP A 22 -6.25 5.52 -2.87
CA TRP A 22 -6.56 4.61 -3.97
C TRP A 22 -8.05 4.48 -4.23
N ARG A 23 -8.37 3.83 -5.36
CA ARG A 23 -9.72 3.54 -5.83
C ARG A 23 -9.78 2.10 -6.30
N LEU A 24 -10.87 1.38 -5.97
CA LEU A 24 -11.08 0.03 -6.45
C LEU A 24 -11.58 0.09 -7.90
N VAL A 25 -10.85 -0.52 -8.84
CA VAL A 25 -11.14 -0.51 -10.28
C VAL A 25 -11.06 -1.92 -10.86
N PRO A 26 -11.75 -2.22 -11.97
CA PRO A 26 -11.52 -3.46 -12.72
C PRO A 26 -10.04 -3.60 -13.07
N ARG A 27 -9.54 -4.84 -13.08
CA ARG A 27 -8.14 -5.10 -13.44
C ARG A 27 -7.88 -4.63 -14.88
N PRO A 28 -6.95 -3.68 -15.09
CA PRO A 28 -6.60 -3.24 -16.43
C PRO A 28 -5.88 -4.35 -17.21
N GLU A 29 -6.20 -4.49 -18.49
CA GLU A 29 -5.52 -5.41 -19.41
C GLU A 29 -4.15 -4.83 -19.82
N GLY A 30 -3.14 -5.69 -19.87
CA GLY A 30 -1.79 -5.30 -20.30
C GLY A 30 -1.00 -4.40 -19.33
N LYS A 31 -1.53 -4.09 -18.14
CA LYS A 31 -0.84 -3.31 -17.11
C LYS A 31 -0.30 -4.21 -15.99
N SER A 32 0.85 -3.83 -15.44
CA SER A 32 1.44 -4.50 -14.29
C SER A 32 0.62 -4.20 -13.02
N VAL A 33 0.41 -5.23 -12.20
CA VAL A 33 -0.26 -5.11 -10.89
C VAL A 33 0.75 -5.47 -9.82
N ILE A 34 1.13 -4.49 -9.02
CA ILE A 34 2.12 -4.67 -7.96
C ILE A 34 1.46 -5.41 -6.80
N LYS A 35 2.11 -6.46 -6.31
CA LYS A 35 1.63 -7.20 -5.13
C LYS A 35 1.77 -6.36 -3.87
N THR A 36 0.89 -6.56 -2.89
CA THR A 36 0.96 -5.91 -1.58
C THR A 36 1.31 -6.90 -0.48
N LYS A 37 1.93 -6.41 0.61
CA LYS A 37 2.26 -7.20 1.80
C LYS A 37 2.04 -6.38 3.06
N TRP A 38 1.62 -7.05 4.12
CA TRP A 38 1.50 -6.48 5.45
C TRP A 38 2.81 -6.58 6.24
N ILE A 39 3.21 -5.47 6.85
CA ILE A 39 4.33 -5.38 7.80
C ILE A 39 3.77 -5.05 9.17
N PHE A 40 4.04 -5.92 10.14
CA PHE A 40 3.54 -5.82 11.51
C PHE A 40 4.65 -5.33 12.45
N LYS A 41 4.33 -4.39 13.35
CA LYS A 41 5.25 -3.90 14.37
C LYS A 41 4.50 -3.67 15.69
N ASN A 42 5.05 -4.22 16.77
CA ASN A 42 4.61 -3.91 18.13
C ASN A 42 5.27 -2.62 18.59
N LYS A 43 4.49 -1.67 19.11
CA LYS A 43 5.01 -0.46 19.76
C LYS A 43 4.79 -0.58 21.27
N LYS A 44 5.89 -0.57 22.03
CA LYS A 44 5.84 -0.33 23.48
C LYS A 44 5.82 1.19 23.69
N VAL A 45 4.93 1.68 24.54
CA VAL A 45 4.93 3.08 24.96
C VAL A 45 5.64 3.15 26.30
N GLU A 46 6.60 4.08 26.44
CA GLU A 46 7.57 4.15 27.56
C GLU A 46 6.98 4.24 28.98
N SER A 47 5.67 4.39 29.16
CA SER A 47 5.06 4.52 30.49
C SER A 47 3.72 3.78 30.66
N SER A 48 3.46 2.72 29.89
CA SER A 48 2.27 1.88 30.11
C SER A 48 2.47 0.48 29.49
N LEU A 49 1.96 -0.56 30.15
CA LEU A 49 1.89 -1.95 29.65
C LEU A 49 1.07 -2.14 28.34
N VAL A 50 0.76 -1.07 27.62
CA VAL A 50 -0.04 -1.09 26.39
C VAL A 50 0.89 -1.33 25.20
N ILE A 51 0.90 -2.55 24.68
CA ILE A 51 1.48 -2.89 23.38
C ILE A 51 0.46 -2.50 22.33
N ARG A 52 0.73 -1.46 21.53
CA ARG A 52 -0.11 -1.16 20.36
C ARG A 52 0.44 -1.89 19.15
N ASN A 53 -0.39 -2.75 18.58
CA ASN A 53 -0.12 -3.41 17.31
C ASN A 53 -0.23 -2.39 16.17
N LYS A 54 0.77 -2.34 15.30
CA LYS A 54 0.76 -1.50 14.10
C LYS A 54 0.97 -2.36 12.87
N ALA A 55 -0.02 -2.36 11.98
CA ALA A 55 0.10 -2.94 10.66
C ALA A 55 0.39 -1.82 9.64
N ARG A 56 1.20 -2.10 8.62
CA ARG A 56 1.43 -1.22 7.48
C ARG A 56 1.28 -2.02 6.20
N LEU A 57 0.57 -1.46 5.24
CA LEU A 57 0.49 -2.03 3.90
C LEU A 57 1.61 -1.48 3.04
N VAL A 58 2.38 -2.36 2.40
CA VAL A 58 3.53 -2.01 1.56
C VAL A 58 3.34 -2.63 0.19
N ALA A 59 3.58 -1.86 -0.86
CA ALA A 59 3.71 -2.37 -2.23
C ALA A 59 5.07 -3.07 -2.38
N LEU A 60 5.07 -4.23 -3.03
CA LEU A 60 6.29 -4.98 -3.33
C LEU A 60 6.99 -4.40 -4.57
N GLY A 61 7.50 -3.17 -4.47
CA GLY A 61 8.09 -2.43 -5.60
C GLY A 61 9.33 -3.06 -6.24
N TYR A 62 9.87 -4.16 -5.70
CA TYR A 62 10.96 -4.91 -6.36
C TYR A 62 10.51 -5.65 -7.62
N SER A 63 9.20 -5.83 -7.84
CA SER A 63 8.67 -6.41 -9.08
C SER A 63 8.55 -5.42 -10.23
N GLN A 64 8.85 -4.13 -10.00
CA GLN A 64 8.84 -3.10 -11.03
C GLN A 64 10.14 -3.17 -11.86
N GLN A 65 10.02 -3.16 -13.19
CA GLN A 65 11.16 -3.13 -14.12
C GLN A 65 11.46 -1.68 -14.55
N GLU A 66 12.72 -1.28 -14.43
CA GLU A 66 13.22 0.00 -14.93
C GLU A 66 13.06 0.06 -16.47
N GLY A 67 12.53 1.16 -17.00
CA GLY A 67 12.16 1.34 -18.41
C GLY A 67 10.81 0.73 -18.84
N ILE A 68 10.08 0.06 -17.95
CA ILE A 68 8.71 -0.45 -18.19
C ILE A 68 7.72 0.16 -17.20
N ASP A 69 8.07 0.10 -15.91
CA ASP A 69 7.23 0.54 -14.80
C ASP A 69 7.69 1.87 -14.19
N TYR A 70 8.95 2.29 -14.43
CA TYR A 70 9.53 3.58 -14.02
C TYR A 70 10.88 3.82 -14.73
N ASP A 71 11.31 5.07 -14.93
CA ASP A 71 12.56 5.39 -15.67
C ASP A 71 13.84 5.56 -14.81
N GLU A 72 13.76 5.86 -13.50
CA GLU A 72 14.94 6.06 -12.61
C GLU A 72 14.70 5.67 -11.12
N THR A 73 15.76 5.36 -10.35
CA THR A 73 15.69 4.81 -8.96
C THR A 73 16.28 5.76 -7.87
N PHE A 74 15.53 6.11 -6.79
CA PHE A 74 16.02 6.91 -5.63
C PHE A 74 15.38 6.57 -4.25
N ALA A 75 15.83 7.26 -3.17
CA ALA A 75 15.74 6.87 -1.74
C ALA A 75 14.33 6.60 -1.14
N PRO A 76 14.18 5.58 -0.27
CA PRO A 76 12.91 4.90 0.03
C PRO A 76 11.90 5.60 0.97
N THR A 77 12.20 6.80 1.51
CA THR A 77 11.53 7.27 2.75
C THR A 77 10.73 8.58 2.63
N ALA A 78 10.83 9.33 1.53
CA ALA A 78 10.35 10.72 1.48
C ALA A 78 8.94 10.94 0.90
N PHE A 79 8.27 9.91 0.36
CA PHE A 79 7.12 10.13 -0.56
C PHE A 79 5.76 9.57 -0.14
N LEU A 80 5.55 9.10 1.09
CA LEU A 80 4.23 8.56 1.48
C LEU A 80 3.11 9.60 1.29
N ASN A 81 2.05 9.21 0.57
CA ASN A 81 0.89 10.05 0.22
C ASN A 81 1.17 11.19 -0.77
N GLY A 82 2.33 11.23 -1.43
CA GLY A 82 2.56 12.13 -2.56
C GLY A 82 1.62 11.79 -3.72
N ILE A 83 1.13 12.79 -4.46
CA ILE A 83 0.25 12.57 -5.63
C ILE A 83 1.03 11.83 -6.71
N LEU A 84 0.45 10.76 -7.25
CA LEU A 84 1.03 10.04 -8.38
C LEU A 84 0.63 10.69 -9.69
N LYS A 85 1.61 10.91 -10.57
CA LYS A 85 1.36 11.36 -11.94
C LYS A 85 1.09 10.19 -12.89
N GLU A 86 1.52 8.99 -12.50
CA GLU A 86 1.37 7.76 -13.27
C GLU A 86 0.33 6.85 -12.64
N GLU A 87 -0.39 6.12 -13.47
CA GLU A 87 -1.35 5.11 -13.01
C GLU A 87 -0.61 3.86 -12.51
N VAL A 88 -0.56 3.71 -11.19
CA VAL A 88 0.01 2.52 -10.54
C VAL A 88 -1.11 1.67 -9.97
N TYR A 89 -1.11 0.39 -10.29
CA TYR A 89 -2.09 -0.56 -9.78
C TYR A 89 -1.46 -1.50 -8.76
N VAL A 90 -2.14 -1.71 -7.64
CA VAL A 90 -1.75 -2.67 -6.62
C VAL A 90 -2.84 -3.70 -6.36
N GLY A 91 -2.42 -4.93 -6.05
CA GLY A 91 -3.33 -6.01 -5.69
C GLY A 91 -4.03 -5.74 -4.35
N GLN A 92 -5.25 -6.26 -4.21
CA GLN A 92 -6.00 -6.21 -2.96
C GLN A 92 -5.22 -6.90 -1.82
N PRO A 93 -5.18 -6.31 -0.61
CA PRO A 93 -4.45 -6.90 0.50
C PRO A 93 -5.02 -8.28 0.85
N LEU A 94 -4.12 -9.22 1.17
CA LEU A 94 -4.52 -10.53 1.69
C LEU A 94 -5.43 -10.36 2.91
N GLY A 95 -6.58 -11.06 2.89
CA GLY A 95 -7.60 -10.97 3.94
C GLY A 95 -8.62 -9.84 3.77
N PHE A 96 -8.41 -8.92 2.83
CA PHE A 96 -9.27 -7.75 2.56
C PHE A 96 -9.72 -7.67 1.09
N VAL A 97 -9.78 -8.82 0.41
CA VAL A 97 -10.30 -8.92 -0.95
C VAL A 97 -11.82 -8.77 -0.94
N SER A 98 -12.33 -7.90 -1.82
CA SER A 98 -13.77 -7.68 -2.00
C SER A 98 -14.43 -8.95 -2.54
N LYS A 99 -15.41 -9.48 -1.79
CA LYS A 99 -16.22 -10.63 -2.23
C LYS A 99 -17.03 -10.34 -3.49
N LYS A 100 -17.43 -9.08 -3.69
CA LYS A 100 -18.21 -8.64 -4.86
C LYS A 100 -17.32 -8.46 -6.10
N TYR A 101 -16.05 -8.11 -5.88
CA TYR A 101 -15.10 -7.74 -6.92
C TYR A 101 -13.74 -8.41 -6.67
N PRO A 102 -13.65 -9.75 -6.74
CA PRO A 102 -12.42 -10.47 -6.40
C PRO A 102 -11.26 -10.15 -7.35
N ASP A 103 -11.57 -9.91 -8.64
CA ASP A 103 -10.57 -9.61 -9.66
C ASP A 103 -10.22 -8.12 -9.79
N HIS A 104 -10.80 -7.26 -8.96
CA HIS A 104 -10.47 -5.83 -8.99
C HIS A 104 -9.12 -5.55 -8.33
N VAL A 105 -8.54 -4.42 -8.69
CA VAL A 105 -7.27 -3.92 -8.15
C VAL A 105 -7.45 -2.52 -7.61
N TYR A 106 -6.52 -2.06 -6.80
CA TYR A 106 -6.48 -0.68 -6.34
C TYR A 106 -5.62 0.16 -7.27
N ALA A 107 -6.23 1.12 -7.95
CA ALA A 107 -5.51 2.19 -8.63
C ALA A 107 -5.06 3.21 -7.59
N LEU A 108 -3.76 3.49 -7.51
CA LEU A 108 -3.19 4.44 -6.58
C LEU A 108 -3.28 5.86 -7.15
N ASP A 109 -3.96 6.75 -6.44
CA ASP A 109 -3.92 8.19 -6.69
C ASP A 109 -2.73 8.83 -5.93
N LYS A 110 -2.25 8.15 -4.88
CA LYS A 110 -1.12 8.59 -4.03
C LYS A 110 -0.13 7.47 -3.76
N ALA A 111 1.11 7.85 -3.52
CA ALA A 111 2.22 6.95 -3.25
C ALA A 111 1.99 6.13 -1.96
N LEU A 112 2.18 4.82 -2.09
CA LEU A 112 2.17 3.84 -1.01
C LEU A 112 3.61 3.51 -0.58
N TYR A 113 3.78 2.99 0.63
CA TYR A 113 5.07 2.49 1.10
C TYR A 113 5.65 1.42 0.16
N GLY A 114 6.98 1.44 -0.05
CA GLY A 114 7.70 0.40 -0.78
C GLY A 114 7.54 0.42 -2.30
N LEU A 115 6.84 1.42 -2.85
CA LEU A 115 6.93 1.74 -4.26
C LEU A 115 8.32 2.31 -4.57
N LYS A 116 8.94 1.83 -5.65
CA LYS A 116 10.08 2.54 -6.25
C LYS A 116 9.48 3.65 -7.11
N GLN A 117 9.37 4.85 -6.57
CA GLN A 117 8.80 6.01 -7.26
C GLN A 117 9.75 7.20 -7.21
N ALA A 118 9.79 7.94 -8.31
CA ALA A 118 10.64 9.10 -8.49
C ALA A 118 10.08 10.34 -7.75
N PRO A 119 10.92 11.14 -7.06
CA PRO A 119 10.68 12.57 -6.96
C PRO A 119 10.95 13.20 -8.32
N ARG A 120 10.09 14.10 -8.79
CA ARG A 120 10.55 15.16 -9.71
C ARG A 120 10.31 16.49 -9.04
N ALA A 121 11.41 17.20 -8.78
CA ALA A 121 11.44 18.65 -8.70
C ALA A 121 11.23 19.21 -10.12
#